data_AF-A0A1F7LY46-F1
#
_entry.id   AF-A0A1F7LY46-F1
#
_cell.length_a   1.000
_cell.length_b   1.000
_cell.length_c   1.000
_cell.angle_alpha   90.00
_cell.angle_beta   90.00
_cell.angle_gamma   90.00
#
_symmetry.space_group_name_H-M   'P 1'
#
loop_
_entity.id
_entity.type
_entity.pdbx_description
1 polymer ?
#
loop_
_entity_poly.entity_id
_entity_poly.type
_entity_poly.pdbx_seq_one_letter_code
_entity_poly.pdbx_strand_id
1 'polypeptide(L)' 'MRITYDPEADALYIYLLEGHRQCRAVRLTEDIALDFTEGEKLAGIEVLGASHLGITRDKPEVVLERLKGILAAGV' A
#
# COMPACT_ATOMS: atom_id res chain seq x y z
N MET A 1 6.80 8.19 -1.58
CA MET A 1 5.86 7.17 -1.05
C MET A 1 4.51 7.37 -1.71
N ARG A 2 3.84 6.28 -2.08
CA ARG A 2 2.50 6.30 -2.68
C ARG A 2 1.64 5.26 -1.98
N ILE A 3 0.42 5.63 -1.60
CA ILE A 3 -0.56 4.72 -1.02
C ILE A 3 -1.66 4.55 -2.06
N THR A 4 -2.05 3.30 -2.33
CA THR A 4 -3.18 2.99 -3.22
C THR A 4 -4.11 2.01 -2.55
N TYR A 5 -5.39 2.09 -2.91
CA TYR A 5 -6.40 1.15 -2.50
C TYR A 5 -7.11 0.63 -3.76
N ASP A 6 -7.14 -0.69 -3.91
CA ASP A 6 -7.90 -1.40 -4.93
C ASP A 6 -9.21 -1.90 -4.30
N PRO A 7 -10.37 -1.30 -4.62
CA PRO A 7 -11.65 -1.68 -4.05
C PRO A 7 -12.26 -2.95 -4.69
N GLU A 8 -11.67 -3.54 -5.71
CA GLU A 8 -12.07 -4.84 -6.25
C GLU A 8 -11.36 -5.98 -5.52
N ALA A 9 -10.07 -5.80 -5.25
CA ALA A 9 -9.28 -6.75 -4.46
C ALA A 9 -9.42 -6.58 -2.93
N ASP A 10 -10.05 -5.48 -2.48
CA ASP A 10 -10.05 -5.03 -1.08
C ASP A 10 -8.62 -4.97 -0.51
N ALA A 11 -7.71 -4.36 -1.27
CA ALA A 11 -6.29 -4.37 -0.99
C ALA A 11 -5.70 -2.96 -0.94
N LEU A 12 -5.00 -2.64 0.14
CA LEU A 12 -4.21 -1.43 0.28
C LEU A 12 -2.73 -1.76 0.05
N TYR A 13 -2.06 -0.90 -0.71
CA TYR A 13 -0.62 -1.00 -0.91
C TYR A 13 0.07 0.31 -0.56
N ILE A 14 1.14 0.24 0.23
CA ILE A 14 2.05 1.35 0.54
C ILE A 14 3.36 1.13 -0.20
N TYR A 15 3.59 1.88 -1.27
CA TYR A 15 4.86 1.90 -2.01
C TYR A 15 5.83 2.88 -1.33
N LEU A 16 6.95 2.36 -0.81
CA LEU A 16 8.01 3.16 -0.20
C LEU A 16 9.04 3.63 -1.24
N LEU A 17 9.22 2.87 -2.33
CA LEU A 17 10.16 3.17 -3.41
C LEU A 17 9.42 3.45 -4.73
N GLU A 18 10.03 4.27 -5.58
CA GLU A 18 9.51 4.54 -6.92
C GLU A 18 10.03 3.52 -7.96
N GLY A 19 9.25 3.34 -9.03
CA GLY A 19 9.54 2.48 -10.17
C GLY A 19 9.18 1.00 -9.96
N HIS A 20 9.11 0.26 -11.07
CA HIS A 20 8.96 -1.20 -11.02
C HIS A 20 10.26 -1.85 -10.55
N ARG A 21 10.15 -2.80 -9.62
CA ARG A 21 11.29 -3.53 -9.04
C ARG A 21 10.90 -4.98 -8.88
N GLN A 22 11.88 -5.87 -9.06
CA GLN A 22 11.70 -7.25 -8.64
C GLN A 22 11.78 -7.30 -7.12
N CYS A 23 10.72 -7.81 -6.51
CA CYS A 23 10.60 -7.94 -5.07
C CYS A 23 10.39 -9.40 -4.68
N ARG A 24 10.84 -9.76 -3.48
CA ARG A 24 10.44 -10.96 -2.77
C ARG A 24 9.40 -10.58 -1.73
N ALA A 25 8.22 -11.18 -1.82
CA ALA A 25 7.18 -11.03 -0.81
C ALA A 25 7.49 -11.90 0.42
N VAL A 26 7.34 -11.32 1.61
CA VAL A 26 7.35 -12.00 2.91
C VAL A 26 5.98 -11.81 3.52
N ARG A 27 5.19 -12.89 3.60
CA ARG A 27 3.92 -12.87 4.33
C ARG A 27 4.18 -12.89 5.83
N LEU A 28 3.68 -11.87 6.52
CA LEU A 28 3.69 -11.81 7.98
C LEU A 28 2.44 -12.48 8.56
N THR A 29 1.31 -12.28 7.89
CA THR A 29 0.02 -12.90 8.18
C THR A 29 -0.68 -13.23 6.85
N GLU A 30 -1.89 -13.79 6.90
CA GLU A 30 -2.71 -13.97 5.69
C GLU A 30 -3.07 -12.62 5.04
N ASP A 31 -3.20 -11.57 5.84
CA ASP A 31 -3.67 -10.25 5.38
C ASP A 31 -2.53 -9.25 5.15
N ILE A 32 -1.31 -9.52 5.63
CA ILE A 32 -0.19 -8.57 5.58
C ILE A 32 1.04 -9.20 4.97
N ALA A 33 1.56 -8.59 3.90
CA ALA A 33 2.81 -8.94 3.26
C ALA A 33 3.77 -7.74 3.15
N LEU A 34 5.06 -8.03 3.22
CA LEU A 34 6.15 -7.07 3.03
C LEU A 34 6.93 -7.42 1.77
N ASP A 35 7.17 -6.44 0.91
CA ASP A 35 7.95 -6.62 -0.30
C ASP A 35 9.36 -6.08 -0.12
N PHE A 36 10.37 -6.94 -0.27
CA PHE A 36 11.77 -6.58 -0.18
C PHE A 36 12.46 -6.62 -1.55
N THR A 37 13.26 -5.61 -1.86
CA THR A 37 14.18 -5.66 -3.00
C THR A 37 15.48 -6.37 -2.64
N GLU A 38 16.39 -6.47 -3.63
CA GLU A 38 17.79 -6.82 -3.38
C GLU A 38 18.38 -5.99 -2.22
N GLY A 39 19.20 -6.64 -1.39
CA GLY A 39 19.81 -6.05 -0.22
C GLY A 39 18.88 -5.86 0.98
N GLU A 40 17.77 -6.61 1.05
CA GLU A 40 16.79 -6.58 2.15
C GLU A 40 16.19 -5.18 2.40
N LYS A 41 16.08 -4.38 1.34
CA LYS A 41 15.45 -3.06 1.43
C LYS A 41 13.95 -3.17 1.24
N LEU A 42 13.17 -2.70 2.22
CA LEU A 42 11.71 -2.70 2.16
C LEU A 42 11.23 -1.75 1.04
N ALA A 43 10.51 -2.32 0.08
CA ALA A 43 9.96 -1.65 -1.08
C ALA A 43 8.49 -1.27 -0.91
N GLY A 44 7.72 -2.13 -0.24
CA GLY A 44 6.31 -1.91 -0.04
C GLY A 44 5.66 -2.81 1.01
N ILE A 45 4.43 -2.47 1.33
CA ILE A 45 3.57 -3.14 2.30
C ILE A 45 2.22 -3.37 1.63
N GLU A 46 1.76 -4.61 1.62
CA GLU A 46 0.43 -5.00 1.16
C GLU A 46 -0.45 -5.36 2.36
N VAL A 47 -1.68 -4.88 2.35
CA VAL A 47 -2.72 -5.18 3.32
C VAL A 47 -3.98 -5.61 2.57
N LEU A 48 -4.36 -6.88 2.70
CA LEU A 48 -5.64 -7.41 2.23
C LEU A 48 -6.74 -7.15 3.27
N GLY A 49 -7.99 -7.08 2.84
CA GLY A 49 -9.13 -6.76 3.71
C GLY A 49 -9.07 -5.33 4.24
N ALA A 50 -8.55 -4.38 3.46
CA ALA A 50 -8.32 -3.00 3.90
C ALA A 50 -9.62 -2.28 4.31
N SER A 51 -10.77 -2.73 3.83
CA SER A 51 -12.09 -2.28 4.25
C SER A 51 -12.35 -2.44 5.75
N HIS A 52 -11.75 -3.43 6.41
CA HIS A 52 -11.82 -3.62 7.85
C HIS A 52 -11.14 -2.48 8.64
N LEU A 53 -10.27 -1.71 7.99
CA LEU A 53 -9.62 -0.52 8.53
C LEU A 53 -10.46 0.75 8.29
N GLY A 54 -11.64 0.62 7.67
CA GLY A 54 -12.52 1.74 7.33
C GLY A 54 -12.22 2.41 5.99
N ILE A 55 -11.34 1.83 5.17
CA ILE A 55 -11.02 2.32 3.82
C ILE A 55 -11.95 1.61 2.84
N THR A 56 -13.01 2.27 2.40
CA THR A 56 -14.05 1.66 1.55
C THR A 56 -14.07 2.30 0.17
N ARG A 57 -14.76 1.67 -0.79
CA ARG A 57 -14.89 2.21 -2.16
C ARG A 57 -15.49 3.61 -2.19
N ASP A 58 -16.50 3.85 -1.37
CA ASP A 58 -17.20 5.13 -1.23
C ASP A 58 -16.47 6.13 -0.33
N LYS A 59 -15.59 5.63 0.54
CA LYS A 59 -14.78 6.45 1.45
C LYS A 59 -13.33 5.95 1.55
N PRO A 60 -12.53 6.05 0.47
CA PRO A 60 -11.15 5.55 0.44
C PRO A 60 -10.21 6.60 1.04
N GLU A 61 -10.47 7.02 2.27
CA GLU A 61 -9.75 8.12 2.92
C GLU A 61 -8.67 7.59 3.86
N VAL A 62 -7.54 8.31 3.91
CA VAL A 62 -6.47 8.06 4.88
C VAL A 62 -6.16 9.34 5.65
N VAL A 63 -5.91 9.20 6.95
CA VAL A 63 -5.49 10.31 7.79
C VAL A 63 -3.96 10.43 7.74
N LEU A 64 -3.48 11.63 7.41
CA LEU A 64 -2.07 11.95 7.39
C LEU A 64 -1.79 13.04 8.43
N GLU A 65 -1.00 12.71 9.45
CA GLU A 65 -0.62 13.68 10.48
C GLU A 65 0.75 14.28 10.17
N ARG A 66 0.83 15.63 10.18
CA ARG A 66 2.07 16.39 9.92
C ARG A 66 2.72 16.11 8.56
N LEU A 67 1.94 15.61 7.61
CA LEU A 67 2.35 15.35 6.23
C LEU A 67 1.39 16.08 5.28
N LYS A 68 1.91 16.45 4.11
CA LYS A 68 1.09 16.98 3.02
C LYS A 68 0.89 15.90 1.97
N GLY A 69 -0.35 15.46 1.78
CA GLY A 69 -0.72 14.59 0.67
C GLY A 69 -0.60 15.31 -0.67
N ILE A 70 -0.13 14.60 -1.70
CA ILE A 70 -0.15 15.05 -3.09
C ILE A 70 -0.97 14.03 -3.86
N LEU A 71 -2.04 14.49 -4.52
CA LEU A 71 -2.87 13.61 -5.35
C LEU A 71 -2.15 13.34 -6.67
N ALA A 72 -2.07 12.07 -7.05
CA ALA A 72 -1.60 11.70 -8.38
C ALA A 72 -2.60 12.23 -9.42
N ALA A 73 -2.11 12.82 -10.50
CA ALA A 73 -2.96 13.31 -11.57
C ALA A 73 -3.51 12.12 -12.37
N GLY A 74 -4.82 11.88 -12.28
CA GLY A 74 -5.54 10.89 -13.08
C GLY A 74 -5.11 9.45 -12.82
N VAL A 75 -5.77 8.80 -11.86
CA VAL A 75 -5.86 7.34 -11.77
C VAL A 75 -7.33 6.98 -11.71
#